data_AF-A0A925SVU3-F1
#
_entry.id   AF-A0A925SVU3-F1
#
_cell.length_a   1.000
_cell.length_b   1.000
_cell.length_c   1.000
_cell.angle_alpha   90.00
_cell.angle_beta   90.00
_cell.angle_gamma   90.00
#
_symmetry.space_group_name_H-M   'P 1'
#
loop_
_entity.id
_entity.type
_entity.pdbx_description
1 polymer ?
#
loop_
_entity_poly.entity_id
_entity_poly.type
_entity_poly.pdbx_seq_one_letter_code
_entity_poly.pdbx_strand_id
1 'polypeptide(L)'
;DADVELPTRLGNDSEDLRRRYIEERFPEITKGAIVLDDANSVVKGARLFYEDGAIARAVELLQYAVERNPGEVKAWLALFEIFRLERLSGEFAALAQRFQAQHGAGPYWPKVQYFGREIDPGNALYQAPAVNTFETIGPTQARRMAAESSFDPIAENWLGAPMDFENEVLANELRKAVMAEAGIIDVDLMPNPMPALRNVEMFTVA
;
A
#
# COMPACT_ATOMS: atom_id res chain seq x y z
N ASP A 1 -58.78 -5.90 -19.63
CA ASP A 1 -57.71 -6.10 -20.61
C ASP A 1 -56.45 -5.41 -20.18
N ALA A 2 -55.42 -6.25 -20.01
CA ALA A 2 -53.98 -5.98 -20.01
C ALA A 2 -53.42 -4.91 -19.07
N ASP A 3 -53.17 -5.33 -17.83
CA ASP A 3 -52.09 -4.83 -16.99
C ASP A 3 -50.76 -5.28 -17.62
N VAL A 4 -49.98 -4.33 -18.15
CA VAL A 4 -48.68 -4.61 -18.78
C VAL A 4 -47.63 -4.53 -17.69
N GLU A 5 -47.35 -5.68 -17.06
CA GLU A 5 -46.15 -5.86 -16.27
C GLU A 5 -44.93 -5.69 -17.20
N LEU A 6 -44.29 -4.52 -17.13
CA LEU A 6 -42.97 -4.29 -17.72
C LEU A 6 -41.94 -5.03 -16.85
N PRO A 7 -41.26 -6.07 -17.36
CA PRO A 7 -40.18 -6.69 -16.63
C PRO A 7 -38.96 -5.76 -16.73
N THR A 8 -38.73 -5.00 -15.68
CA THR A 8 -37.51 -4.20 -15.48
C THR A 8 -36.29 -5.11 -15.34
N ARG A 9 -35.82 -5.72 -16.44
CA ARG A 9 -34.51 -6.39 -16.52
C ARG A 9 -33.40 -5.35 -16.77
N LEU A 10 -33.24 -4.39 -15.85
CA LEU A 10 -32.18 -3.37 -15.96
C LEU A 10 -30.79 -3.86 -15.52
N GLY A 11 -30.70 -5.04 -14.89
CA GLY A 11 -29.43 -5.55 -14.36
C GLY A 11 -28.41 -5.92 -15.46
N ASN A 12 -28.82 -6.76 -16.41
CA ASN A 12 -27.91 -7.30 -17.43
C ASN A 12 -27.47 -6.22 -18.44
N ASP A 13 -28.38 -5.33 -18.83
CA ASP A 13 -28.08 -4.25 -19.77
C ASP A 13 -26.98 -3.33 -19.22
N SER A 14 -26.94 -3.09 -17.91
CA SER A 14 -25.96 -2.19 -17.29
C SER A 14 -24.55 -2.76 -17.28
N GLU A 15 -24.38 -4.07 -17.02
CA GLU A 15 -23.07 -4.72 -17.06
C GLU A 15 -22.57 -4.88 -18.49
N ASP A 16 -23.46 -5.23 -19.42
CA ASP A 16 -23.12 -5.34 -20.84
C ASP A 16 -22.67 -4.00 -21.42
N LEU A 17 -23.32 -2.90 -21.03
CA LEU A 17 -22.91 -1.55 -21.40
C LEU A 17 -21.55 -1.19 -20.80
N ARG A 18 -21.31 -1.48 -19.52
CA ARG A 18 -20.00 -1.25 -18.87
C ARG A 18 -18.89 -2.08 -19.55
N ARG A 19 -19.18 -3.32 -19.93
CA ARG A 19 -18.24 -4.17 -20.66
C ARG A 19 -17.92 -3.61 -22.05
N ARG A 20 -18.92 -3.20 -22.82
CA ARG A 20 -18.66 -2.56 -24.13
C ARG A 20 -17.86 -1.27 -23.99
N TYR A 21 -18.20 -0.45 -23.00
CA TYR A 21 -17.46 0.77 -22.70
C TYR A 21 -15.98 0.49 -22.40
N ILE A 22 -15.68 -0.50 -21.55
CA ILE A 22 -14.28 -0.82 -21.24
C ILE A 22 -13.53 -1.39 -22.45
N GLU A 23 -14.19 -2.20 -23.29
CA GLU A 23 -13.58 -2.75 -24.51
C GLU A 23 -13.30 -1.68 -25.58
N GLU A 24 -14.15 -0.67 -25.70
CA GLU A 24 -13.92 0.50 -26.57
C GLU A 24 -12.79 1.38 -26.03
N ARG A 25 -12.75 1.58 -24.72
CA ARG A 25 -11.77 2.43 -24.03
C ARG A 25 -10.38 1.79 -23.95
N PHE A 26 -10.33 0.46 -23.89
CA PHE A 26 -9.12 -0.35 -23.79
C PHE A 26 -9.06 -1.37 -24.94
N PRO A 27 -8.65 -0.95 -26.15
CA PRO A 27 -8.51 -1.84 -27.29
C PRO A 27 -7.52 -2.99 -27.04
N GLU A 28 -6.64 -2.88 -26.05
CA GLU A 28 -5.75 -3.92 -25.57
C GLU A 28 -6.51 -5.16 -25.04
N ILE A 29 -7.73 -4.98 -24.54
CA ILE A 29 -8.63 -6.08 -24.14
C ILE A 29 -9.08 -6.86 -25.38
N THR A 30 -9.61 -6.15 -26.38
CA THR A 30 -10.09 -6.75 -27.64
C THR A 30 -8.98 -7.43 -28.43
N LYS A 31 -7.75 -6.90 -28.33
CA LYS A 31 -6.54 -7.52 -28.93
C LYS A 31 -6.03 -8.74 -28.13
N GLY A 32 -6.61 -9.04 -26.98
CA GLY A 32 -6.21 -10.15 -26.11
C GLY A 32 -4.93 -9.90 -25.32
N ALA A 33 -4.41 -8.67 -25.28
CA ALA A 33 -3.24 -8.32 -24.48
C ALA A 33 -3.58 -8.20 -22.99
N ILE A 34 -4.83 -7.84 -22.68
CA ILE A 34 -5.38 -7.80 -21.32
C ILE A 34 -6.57 -8.76 -21.25
N VAL A 35 -6.50 -9.74 -20.34
CA VAL A 35 -7.57 -10.69 -20.06
C VAL A 35 -8.25 -10.28 -18.76
N LEU A 36 -9.48 -9.77 -18.86
CA LEU A 36 -10.23 -9.19 -17.72
C LEU A 36 -10.50 -10.17 -16.58
N ASP A 37 -10.59 -11.46 -16.89
CA ASP A 37 -10.86 -12.51 -15.88
C ASP A 37 -9.57 -13.03 -15.21
N ASP A 38 -8.39 -12.60 -15.67
CA ASP A 38 -7.11 -12.90 -15.02
C ASP A 38 -6.55 -11.65 -14.33
N ALA A 39 -6.58 -11.68 -13.00
CA ALA A 39 -6.07 -10.60 -12.15
C ALA A 39 -4.61 -10.23 -12.47
N ASN A 40 -3.76 -11.20 -12.83
CA ASN A 40 -2.37 -10.93 -13.18
C ASN A 40 -2.26 -10.17 -14.49
N SER A 41 -3.08 -10.52 -15.48
CA SER A 41 -3.14 -9.82 -16.76
C SER A 41 -3.61 -8.38 -16.58
N VAL A 42 -4.65 -8.16 -15.77
CA VAL A 42 -5.16 -6.81 -15.46
C VAL A 42 -4.09 -5.96 -14.75
N VAL A 43 -3.46 -6.48 -13.69
CA VAL A 43 -2.42 -5.75 -12.95
C VAL A 43 -1.22 -5.44 -13.86
N LYS A 44 -0.80 -6.40 -14.70
CA LYS A 44 0.25 -6.17 -15.69
C LYS A 44 -0.13 -5.06 -16.68
N GLY A 45 -1.37 -5.06 -17.19
CA GLY A 45 -1.87 -4.01 -18.08
C GLY A 45 -1.89 -2.63 -17.41
N ALA A 46 -2.37 -2.56 -16.17
CA ALA A 46 -2.37 -1.33 -15.38
C ALA A 46 -0.97 -0.81 -15.12
N ARG A 47 -0.01 -1.69 -14.81
CA ARG A 47 1.40 -1.32 -14.68
C ARG A 47 1.96 -0.70 -15.96
N LEU A 48 1.72 -1.32 -17.12
CA LEU A 48 2.20 -0.78 -18.40
C LEU A 48 1.62 0.63 -18.65
N PHE A 49 0.33 0.84 -18.38
CA PHE A 49 -0.24 2.18 -18.47
C PHE A 49 0.37 3.17 -17.47
N TYR A 50 0.70 2.72 -16.26
CA TYR A 50 1.37 3.56 -15.27
C TYR A 50 2.79 3.94 -15.73
N GLU A 51 3.57 2.98 -16.21
CA GLU A 51 4.94 3.17 -16.76
C GLU A 51 4.93 4.11 -17.98
N ASP A 52 3.89 4.04 -18.81
CA ASP A 52 3.69 4.95 -19.95
C ASP A 52 3.20 6.36 -19.53
N GLY A 53 3.01 6.62 -18.23
CA GLY A 53 2.48 7.88 -17.70
C GLY A 53 0.96 8.05 -17.87
N ALA A 54 0.25 7.03 -18.36
CA ALA A 54 -1.19 7.02 -18.55
C ALA A 54 -1.94 6.61 -17.26
N ILE A 55 -1.66 7.31 -16.15
CA ILE A 55 -2.14 6.99 -14.79
C ILE A 55 -3.67 6.87 -14.74
N ALA A 56 -4.39 7.78 -15.39
CA ALA A 56 -5.85 7.74 -15.44
C ALA A 56 -6.39 6.44 -16.08
N ARG A 57 -5.71 5.91 -17.11
CA ARG A 57 -6.08 4.63 -17.73
C ARG A 57 -5.79 3.45 -16.81
N ALA A 58 -4.66 3.47 -16.09
CA ALA A 58 -4.31 2.44 -15.13
C ALA A 58 -5.35 2.36 -14.00
N VAL A 59 -5.73 3.52 -13.44
CA VAL A 59 -6.75 3.65 -12.40
C VAL A 59 -8.11 3.17 -12.90
N GLU A 60 -8.55 3.60 -14.08
CA GLU A 60 -9.83 3.21 -14.67
C GLU A 60 -9.92 1.69 -14.89
N LEU A 61 -8.86 1.06 -15.41
CA LEU A 61 -8.80 -0.38 -15.60
C LEU A 61 -8.92 -1.16 -14.28
N LEU A 62 -8.17 -0.73 -13.25
CA LEU A 62 -8.19 -1.38 -11.94
C LEU A 62 -9.51 -1.16 -11.20
N GLN A 63 -10.12 0.02 -11.31
CA GLN A 63 -11.45 0.30 -10.77
C GLN A 63 -12.50 -0.61 -11.40
N TYR A 64 -12.49 -0.75 -12.73
CA TYR A 64 -13.38 -1.67 -13.44
C TYR A 64 -13.19 -3.11 -12.95
N ALA A 65 -11.94 -3.56 -12.78
CA ALA A 65 -11.65 -4.91 -12.30
C ALA A 65 -12.14 -5.15 -10.86
N VAL A 66 -11.96 -4.16 -9.97
CA VAL A 66 -12.47 -4.18 -8.59
C VAL A 66 -14.00 -4.24 -8.56
N GLU A 67 -14.68 -3.48 -9.42
CA GLU A 67 -16.15 -3.51 -9.50
C GLU A 67 -16.67 -4.82 -10.06
N ARG A 68 -16.01 -5.38 -11.07
CA ARG A 68 -16.37 -6.64 -11.71
C ARG A 68 -16.17 -7.85 -10.79
N ASN A 69 -15.07 -7.87 -10.03
CA ASN A 69 -14.78 -8.94 -9.09
C ASN A 69 -14.26 -8.38 -7.74
N PRO A 70 -15.15 -7.94 -6.84
CA PRO A 70 -14.76 -7.36 -5.56
C PRO A 70 -13.96 -8.32 -4.67
N GLY A 71 -14.10 -9.64 -4.87
CA GLY A 71 -13.37 -10.66 -4.11
C GLY A 71 -11.89 -10.81 -4.52
N GLU A 72 -11.51 -10.33 -5.70
CA GLU A 72 -10.13 -10.44 -6.19
C GLU A 72 -9.25 -9.33 -5.61
N VAL A 73 -8.46 -9.69 -4.60
CA VAL A 73 -7.65 -8.74 -3.82
C VAL A 73 -6.56 -8.05 -4.65
N LYS A 74 -5.97 -8.70 -5.66
CA LYS A 74 -4.82 -8.13 -6.39
C LYS A 74 -5.12 -6.79 -7.05
N ALA A 75 -6.31 -6.64 -7.63
CA ALA A 75 -6.71 -5.38 -8.28
C ALA A 75 -6.82 -4.23 -7.27
N TRP A 76 -7.34 -4.51 -6.07
CA TRP A 76 -7.40 -3.52 -4.98
C TRP A 76 -6.00 -3.07 -4.56
N LEU A 77 -5.10 -4.03 -4.34
CA LEU A 77 -3.74 -3.76 -3.88
C LEU A 77 -2.96 -2.94 -4.92
N ALA A 78 -3.04 -3.30 -6.19
CA ALA A 78 -2.42 -2.52 -7.27
C ALA A 78 -2.97 -1.08 -7.33
N LEU A 79 -4.27 -0.90 -7.06
CA LEU A 79 -4.88 0.43 -7.04
C LEU A 79 -4.45 1.28 -5.83
N PHE A 80 -4.32 0.66 -4.64
CA PHE A 80 -3.72 1.32 -3.48
C PHE A 80 -2.30 1.80 -3.76
N GLU A 81 -1.50 0.97 -4.45
CA GLU A 81 -0.13 1.33 -4.77
C GLU A 81 -0.06 2.55 -5.70
N ILE A 82 -0.92 2.64 -6.73
CA ILE A 82 -1.00 3.85 -7.57
C ILE A 82 -1.38 5.07 -6.71
N PHE A 83 -2.43 4.98 -5.88
CA PHE A 83 -2.84 6.11 -5.06
C PHE A 83 -1.77 6.54 -4.05
N ARG A 84 -0.96 5.60 -3.55
CA ARG A 84 0.19 5.88 -2.69
C ARG A 84 1.29 6.61 -3.43
N LEU A 85 1.71 6.09 -4.59
CA LEU A 85 2.77 6.68 -5.41
C LEU A 85 2.41 8.11 -5.86
N GLU A 86 1.15 8.32 -6.22
CA GLU A 86 0.61 9.63 -6.65
C GLU A 86 0.20 10.55 -5.50
N ARG A 87 0.32 10.10 -4.23
CA ARG A 87 -0.07 10.84 -3.01
C ARG A 87 -1.54 11.30 -3.00
N LEU A 88 -2.42 10.48 -3.57
CA LEU A 88 -3.86 10.71 -3.67
C LEU A 88 -4.60 10.24 -2.40
N SER A 89 -4.46 11.00 -1.32
CA SER A 89 -4.95 10.63 0.01
C SER A 89 -6.47 10.44 0.11
N GLY A 90 -7.25 11.24 -0.61
CA GLY A 90 -8.71 11.17 -0.61
C GLY A 90 -9.22 9.90 -1.29
N GLU A 91 -8.66 9.59 -2.46
CA GLU A 91 -8.95 8.40 -3.26
C GLU A 91 -8.50 7.14 -2.52
N PHE A 92 -7.32 7.20 -1.88
CA PHE A 92 -6.83 6.14 -1.02
C PHE A 92 -7.81 5.86 0.13
N ALA A 93 -8.29 6.90 0.82
CA ALA A 93 -9.24 6.75 1.93
C ALA A 93 -10.60 6.18 1.49
N ALA A 94 -11.13 6.65 0.36
CA ALA A 94 -12.36 6.12 -0.21
C ALA A 94 -12.21 4.63 -0.58
N LEU A 95 -11.07 4.26 -1.17
CA LEU A 95 -10.77 2.86 -1.49
C LEU A 95 -10.60 2.01 -0.22
N ALA A 96 -9.93 2.55 0.80
CA ALA A 96 -9.71 1.87 2.08
C ALA A 96 -11.01 1.54 2.81
N GLN A 97 -12.00 2.45 2.81
CA GLN A 97 -13.31 2.17 3.40
C GLN A 97 -14.02 1.00 2.69
N ARG A 98 -14.01 1.00 1.35
CA ARG A 98 -14.58 -0.08 0.54
C ARG A 98 -13.84 -1.40 0.75
N PHE A 99 -12.51 -1.35 0.79
CA PHE A 99 -11.68 -2.52 1.03
C PHE A 99 -11.87 -3.09 2.43
N GLN A 100 -12.01 -2.26 3.46
CA GLN A 100 -12.29 -2.73 4.82
C GLN A 100 -13.62 -3.47 4.90
N ALA A 101 -14.67 -2.97 4.24
CA ALA A 101 -15.97 -3.62 4.22
C ALA A 101 -15.93 -5.02 3.57
N GLN A 102 -15.10 -5.20 2.53
CA GLN A 102 -15.00 -6.45 1.78
C GLN A 102 -13.94 -7.42 2.34
N HIS A 103 -12.79 -6.89 2.77
CA HIS A 103 -11.54 -7.62 3.04
C HIS A 103 -10.91 -7.23 4.39
N GLY A 104 -11.62 -6.52 5.27
CA GLY A 104 -11.07 -6.00 6.53
C GLY A 104 -10.59 -7.06 7.53
N ALA A 105 -11.08 -8.30 7.43
CA ALA A 105 -10.59 -9.44 8.21
C ALA A 105 -9.38 -10.16 7.54
N GLY A 106 -8.98 -9.72 6.35
CA GLY A 106 -7.91 -10.33 5.57
C GLY A 106 -6.50 -9.87 6.00
N PRO A 107 -5.46 -10.62 5.60
CA PRO A 107 -4.07 -10.34 5.99
C PRO A 107 -3.50 -9.05 5.38
N TYR A 108 -4.17 -8.50 4.35
CA TYR A 108 -3.73 -7.29 3.68
C TYR A 108 -4.24 -6.01 4.34
N TRP A 109 -5.28 -6.08 5.18
CA TRP A 109 -5.82 -4.89 5.83
C TRP A 109 -4.80 -4.16 6.72
N PRO A 110 -4.01 -4.84 7.58
CA PRO A 110 -2.95 -4.18 8.34
C PRO A 110 -1.90 -3.48 7.46
N LYS A 111 -1.62 -4.03 6.27
CA LYS A 111 -0.70 -3.41 5.30
C LYS A 111 -1.29 -2.15 4.67
N VAL A 112 -2.58 -2.18 4.30
CA VAL A 112 -3.30 -0.99 3.83
C VAL A 112 -3.31 0.11 4.91
N GLN A 113 -3.55 -0.26 6.17
CA GLN A 113 -3.47 0.71 7.28
C GLN A 113 -2.05 1.26 7.46
N TYR A 114 -1.02 0.44 7.30
CA TYR A 114 0.37 0.91 7.35
C TYR A 114 0.64 2.01 6.32
N PHE A 115 0.31 1.77 5.06
CA PHE A 115 0.46 2.78 4.00
C PHE A 115 -0.45 3.98 4.17
N GLY A 116 -1.68 3.77 4.65
CA GLY A 116 -2.60 4.86 4.95
C GLY A 116 -2.02 5.83 5.98
N ARG A 117 -1.30 5.34 6.99
CA ARG A 117 -0.61 6.20 7.98
C ARG A 117 0.56 6.97 7.40
N GLU A 118 1.21 6.47 6.34
CA GLU A 118 2.29 7.19 5.64
C GLU A 118 1.75 8.42 4.89
N ILE A 119 0.56 8.29 4.28
CA ILE A 119 -0.06 9.32 3.45
C ILE A 119 -0.93 10.28 4.28
N ASP A 120 -1.73 9.75 5.20
CA ASP A 120 -2.67 10.51 6.05
C ASP A 120 -2.65 9.97 7.49
N PRO A 121 -1.65 10.38 8.30
CA PRO A 121 -1.48 9.91 9.68
C PRO A 121 -2.67 10.24 10.60
N GLY A 122 -3.46 11.27 10.27
CA GLY A 122 -4.59 11.74 11.09
C GLY A 122 -5.86 10.91 10.94
N ASN A 123 -5.91 10.01 9.94
CA ASN A 123 -7.11 9.25 9.65
C ASN A 123 -7.35 8.13 10.67
N ALA A 124 -8.52 8.16 11.32
CA ALA A 124 -8.91 7.13 12.28
C ALA A 124 -9.01 5.72 11.64
N LEU A 125 -9.28 5.64 10.33
CA LEU A 125 -9.39 4.38 9.59
C LEU A 125 -8.10 3.55 9.63
N TYR A 126 -6.94 4.21 9.70
CA TYR A 126 -5.63 3.57 9.68
C TYR A 126 -5.03 3.34 11.05
N GLN A 127 -5.72 3.78 12.10
CA GLN A 127 -5.27 3.52 13.45
C GLN A 127 -5.56 2.06 13.78
N ALA A 128 -4.55 1.36 14.30
CA ALA A 128 -4.80 0.06 14.89
C ALA A 128 -5.79 0.25 16.07
N PRO A 129 -6.74 -0.67 16.27
CA PRO A 129 -7.55 -0.63 17.49
C PRO A 129 -6.61 -0.60 18.68
N ALA A 130 -6.85 0.32 19.62
CA ALA A 130 -6.05 0.47 20.82
C ALA A 130 -5.98 -0.90 21.51
N VAL A 131 -4.85 -1.59 21.36
CA VAL A 131 -4.61 -2.82 22.09
C VAL A 131 -4.51 -2.39 23.54
N ASN A 132 -5.49 -2.79 24.35
CA ASN A 132 -5.52 -2.48 25.77
C ASN A 132 -4.17 -2.89 26.39
N THR A 133 -3.40 -1.87 26.75
CA THR A 133 -2.28 -1.89 27.69
C THR A 133 -1.07 -2.74 27.28
N PHE A 134 0.00 -2.06 26.86
CA PHE A 134 1.37 -2.60 26.75
C PHE A 134 1.89 -3.30 28.03
N GLU A 135 1.20 -3.17 29.17
CA GLU A 135 1.52 -3.87 30.42
C GLU A 135 1.16 -5.36 30.42
N THR A 136 0.32 -5.85 29.49
CA THR A 136 -0.16 -7.25 29.47
C THR A 136 0.49 -8.12 28.37
N ILE A 137 1.18 -7.53 27.40
CA ILE A 137 1.70 -8.25 26.23
C ILE A 137 3.16 -8.62 26.46
N GLY A 138 3.43 -9.90 26.77
CA GLY A 138 4.80 -10.38 26.97
C GLY A 138 5.70 -10.16 25.74
N PRO A 139 7.04 -10.11 25.92
CA PRO A 139 8.00 -9.74 24.86
C PRO A 139 7.95 -10.64 23.61
N THR A 140 7.51 -11.89 23.76
CA THR A 140 7.30 -12.83 22.64
C THR A 140 6.10 -12.43 21.77
N GLN A 141 5.04 -11.91 22.39
CA GLN A 141 3.83 -11.50 21.69
C GLN A 141 4.00 -10.10 21.07
N ALA A 142 4.74 -9.21 21.74
CA ALA A 142 5.20 -7.96 21.14
C ALA A 142 6.09 -8.18 19.91
N ARG A 143 7.04 -9.14 19.97
CA ARG A 143 7.86 -9.51 18.79
C ARG A 143 7.06 -10.15 17.66
N ARG A 144 6.05 -10.96 17.96
CA ARG A 144 5.14 -11.50 16.94
C ARG A 144 4.34 -10.41 16.26
N MET A 145 3.77 -9.48 17.03
CA MET A 145 3.06 -8.33 16.46
C MET A 145 3.99 -7.43 15.64
N ALA A 146 5.23 -7.21 16.08
CA ALA A 146 6.22 -6.46 15.33
C ALA A 146 6.69 -7.18 14.04
N ALA A 147 6.80 -8.51 14.08
CA ALA A 147 7.14 -9.33 12.91
C ALA A 147 5.97 -9.45 11.91
N GLU A 148 4.73 -9.53 12.39
CA GLU A 148 3.53 -9.45 11.54
C GLU A 148 3.34 -8.05 10.94
N SER A 149 3.93 -7.03 11.58
CA SER A 149 3.99 -5.65 11.08
C SER A 149 5.25 -5.36 10.26
N SER A 150 6.13 -6.34 10.03
CA SER A 150 7.34 -6.09 9.25
C SER A 150 6.98 -5.91 7.78
N PHE A 151 7.24 -4.71 7.28
CA PHE A 151 7.03 -4.33 5.89
C PHE A 151 8.24 -4.74 5.05
N ASP A 152 8.01 -5.50 3.97
CA ASP A 152 9.02 -5.76 2.94
C ASP A 152 8.66 -4.98 1.66
N PRO A 153 9.40 -3.91 1.33
CA PRO A 153 9.12 -3.07 0.15
C PRO A 153 9.10 -3.86 -1.17
N ILE A 154 9.83 -4.97 -1.26
CA ILE A 154 9.89 -5.79 -2.47
C ILE A 154 8.64 -6.67 -2.58
N ALA A 155 8.23 -7.27 -1.46
CA ALA A 155 7.03 -8.10 -1.42
C ALA A 155 5.73 -7.29 -1.52
N GLU A 156 5.78 -5.99 -1.17
CA GLU A 156 4.65 -5.08 -1.18
C GLU A 156 4.54 -4.24 -2.46
N ASN A 157 5.33 -4.54 -3.49
CA ASN A 157 5.18 -3.96 -4.83
C ASN A 157 3.99 -4.57 -5.58
N TRP A 158 2.78 -4.19 -5.18
CA TRP A 158 1.54 -4.81 -5.65
C TRP A 158 1.19 -4.53 -7.10
N LEU A 159 1.59 -3.36 -7.62
CA LEU A 159 1.52 -3.04 -9.04
C LEU A 159 2.65 -3.71 -9.83
N GLY A 160 3.75 -4.06 -9.15
CA GLY A 160 4.99 -4.51 -9.77
C GLY A 160 5.72 -3.40 -10.54
N ALA A 161 5.41 -2.13 -10.28
CA ALA A 161 6.04 -0.99 -10.94
C ALA A 161 7.51 -0.89 -10.50
N PRO A 162 8.42 -0.40 -11.35
CA PRO A 162 9.78 -0.12 -10.94
C PRO A 162 9.75 0.86 -9.76
N MET A 163 10.14 0.39 -8.59
CA MET A 163 10.34 1.23 -7.42
C MET A 163 11.44 2.22 -7.76
N ASP A 164 11.13 3.52 -7.76
CA ASP A 164 12.07 4.58 -8.08
C ASP A 164 13.04 4.77 -6.91
N PHE A 165 13.94 3.79 -6.74
CA PHE A 165 14.97 3.78 -5.71
C PHE A 165 16.01 4.87 -5.95
N GLU A 166 15.95 5.64 -7.04
CA GLU A 166 16.92 6.71 -7.30
C GLU A 166 17.02 7.67 -6.12
N ASN A 167 15.89 8.06 -5.52
CA ASN A 167 15.91 8.95 -4.35
C ASN A 167 16.49 8.28 -3.09
N GLU A 168 16.22 7.01 -2.84
CA GLU A 168 16.77 6.28 -1.69
C GLU A 168 18.26 5.97 -1.86
N VAL A 169 18.67 5.64 -3.09
CA VAL A 169 20.08 5.45 -3.47
C VAL A 169 20.82 6.77 -3.34
N LEU A 170 20.28 7.89 -3.87
CA LEU A 170 20.86 9.22 -3.68
C LEU A 170 20.94 9.59 -2.20
N ALA A 171 19.90 9.33 -1.40
CA ALA A 171 19.91 9.62 0.03
C ALA A 171 20.97 8.80 0.77
N ASN A 172 21.13 7.52 0.41
CA ASN A 172 22.19 6.66 0.95
C ASN A 172 23.59 7.11 0.50
N GLU A 173 23.75 7.53 -0.75
CA GLU A 173 25.01 8.06 -1.28
C GLU A 173 25.38 9.40 -0.63
N LEU A 174 24.40 10.30 -0.48
CA LEU A 174 24.56 11.56 0.23
C LEU A 174 24.94 11.31 1.70
N ARG A 175 24.26 10.38 2.39
CA ARG A 175 24.60 9.99 3.77
C ARG A 175 26.05 9.51 3.85
N LYS A 176 26.46 8.61 2.94
CA LYS A 176 27.84 8.11 2.89
C LYS A 176 28.85 9.23 2.62
N ALA A 177 28.55 10.16 1.72
CA ALA A 177 29.41 11.30 1.41
C ALA A 177 29.57 12.23 2.62
N VAL A 178 28.47 12.59 3.30
CA VAL A 178 28.49 13.43 4.50
C VAL A 178 29.23 12.75 5.66
N MET A 179 29.02 11.44 5.87
CA MET A 179 29.73 10.68 6.89
C MET A 179 31.24 10.61 6.61
N ALA A 180 31.62 10.41 5.33
CA ALA A 180 33.02 10.40 4.93
C ALA A 180 33.69 11.77 5.09
N GLU A 181 33.00 12.87 4.76
CA GLU A 181 33.48 14.23 4.96
C GLU A 181 33.65 14.58 6.44
N ALA A 182 32.71 14.14 7.29
CA ALA A 182 32.75 14.37 8.72
C ALA A 182 33.68 13.42 9.50
N GLY A 183 34.23 12.38 8.84
CA GLY A 183 35.06 11.36 9.48
C GLY A 183 34.29 10.47 10.48
N ILE A 184 32.96 10.38 10.34
CA ILE A 184 32.06 9.66 11.25
C ILE A 184 31.83 8.24 10.73
N ILE A 185 31.96 7.23 11.59
CA ILE A 185 31.63 5.84 11.27
C ILE A 185 30.27 5.44 11.82
N ASP A 186 29.64 4.39 11.28
CA ASP A 186 28.30 3.94 11.71
C ASP A 186 28.19 3.68 13.23
N VAL A 187 29.31 3.29 13.86
CA VAL A 187 29.41 3.10 15.32
C VAL A 187 29.19 4.39 16.12
N ASP A 188 29.54 5.55 15.55
CA ASP A 188 29.40 6.85 16.21
C ASP A 188 27.96 7.36 16.20
N LEU A 189 27.11 6.80 15.32
CA LEU A 189 25.68 7.11 15.22
C LEU A 189 24.83 6.25 16.17
N MET A 190 25.42 5.24 16.81
CA MET A 190 24.72 4.45 17.82
C MET A 190 24.49 5.33 19.07
N PRO A 191 23.25 5.50 19.54
CA PRO A 191 22.99 6.25 20.76
C PRO A 191 23.72 5.56 21.92
N ASN A 192 24.68 6.28 22.52
CA ASN A 192 25.48 5.79 23.63
C ASN A 192 24.55 5.41 24.80
N PRO A 193 24.45 4.12 25.20
CA PRO A 193 23.60 3.72 26.30
C PRO A 193 24.25 4.13 27.64
N MET A 194 24.12 5.43 27.97
CA MET A 194 24.52 6.10 29.21
C MET A 194 26.03 6.12 29.59
N PRO A 195 26.60 7.31 29.89
CA PRO A 195 27.80 7.41 30.72
C PRO A 195 27.38 7.29 32.19
N ALA A 196 27.11 6.08 32.68
CA ALA A 196 26.93 5.87 34.11
C ALA A 196 28.30 6.02 34.81
N LEU A 197 28.53 7.23 35.33
CA LEU A 197 29.30 7.55 36.53
C LEU A 197 30.61 6.76 36.74
N ARG A 198 31.69 7.18 36.09
CA ARG A 198 33.05 6.98 36.64
C ARG A 198 33.50 8.30 37.24
N ASN A 199 33.33 8.47 38.54
CA ASN A 199 34.13 9.37 39.39
C ASN A 199 33.76 9.15 40.88
N VAL A 200 34.28 8.05 41.44
CA VAL A 200 34.43 7.76 42.88
C VAL A 200 35.61 6.78 42.89
N GLU A 201 36.77 6.94 43.53
CA GLU A 201 37.36 7.79 44.56
C GLU A 201 38.89 7.63 44.39
N MET A 202 39.71 8.57 44.87
CA MET A 202 40.93 8.30 45.65
C MET A 202 41.58 9.63 46.04
N PHE A 203 41.07 10.26 47.10
CA PHE A 203 41.87 11.18 47.90
C PHE A 203 42.58 10.35 48.98
N THR A 204 43.83 9.99 48.74
CA THR A 204 44.76 9.67 49.83
C THR A 204 45.27 10.98 50.43
N VAL A 205 44.95 11.23 51.69
CA VAL A 205 45.71 12.14 52.55
C VAL A 205 46.05 11.39 53.84
N ALA A 206 47.33 11.51 54.20
CA ALA A 206 48.06 10.81 55.25
C ALA A 206 47.52 11.03 56.67
#